data_AF-A0A937WCK4-F1
#
_entry.id   AF-A0A937WCK4-F1
#
_cell.length_a   1.000
_cell.length_b   1.000
_cell.length_c   1.000
_cell.angle_alpha   90.00
_cell.angle_beta   90.00
_cell.angle_gamma   90.00
#
_symmetry.space_group_name_H-M   'P 1'
#
loop_
_entity.id
_entity.type
_entity.pdbx_description
1 polymer ?
#
loop_
_entity_poly.entity_id
_entity_poly.type
_entity_poly.pdbx_seq_one_letter_code
_entity_poly.pdbx_strand_id
1 'polypeptide(L)'
;MMPTSWDALFKELFTYLFRQMNLQTKTQQEVSRQPLAIDTIVFCQDESDMQKLQTTAFSFFRFHNLMEFKSSADKLTISGYHRISARARLYLSENPKLSLDDITLCIISSSKPRSVMSQIPQITFTRVEKGYYVPNELIPTAVYVSKLLRNEHIYVLSELPIEERYYPLLLFSSGKKRREFLREIAEKNKLEYIRFAAILYPKDIREVYTMRHKEYPTIEENIQTLIDWFGAQKVLKHLTPEEVVQNLDKEALLQAIIRQIGVEQLEQLIQQVAQQNDGKDGKKETSKKK
;
A
#
# COMPACT_ATOMS: atom_id res chain seq x y z
N MET A 1 -1.95 10.73 34.37
CA MET A 1 -2.93 11.54 35.12
C MET A 1 -3.94 10.56 35.71
N MET A 2 -4.09 10.49 37.04
CA MET A 2 -5.21 9.76 37.64
C MET A 2 -6.51 10.38 37.09
N PRO A 3 -7.53 9.60 36.67
CA PRO A 3 -8.82 10.20 36.34
C PRO A 3 -9.29 10.96 37.58
N THR A 4 -9.48 12.27 37.44
CA THR A 4 -10.11 13.08 38.49
C THR A 4 -11.43 12.44 38.88
N SER A 5 -11.82 12.51 40.16
CA SER A 5 -13.10 11.96 40.66
C SER A 5 -14.30 12.38 39.80
N TRP A 6 -14.22 13.55 39.16
CA TRP A 6 -15.18 14.09 38.22
C TRP A 6 -15.40 13.26 36.93
N ASP A 7 -14.38 12.59 36.37
CA ASP A 7 -14.55 11.78 35.14
C ASP A 7 -15.31 10.47 35.42
N ALA A 8 -15.05 9.86 36.58
CA ALA A 8 -15.81 8.71 37.06
C ALA A 8 -17.26 9.11 37.40
N LEU A 9 -17.43 10.20 38.16
CA LEU A 9 -18.75 10.73 38.51
C LEU A 9 -19.57 11.12 37.27
N PHE A 10 -18.95 11.71 36.26
CA PHE A 10 -19.59 12.01 34.97
C PHE A 10 -20.16 10.75 34.32
N LYS A 11 -19.34 9.69 34.21
CA LYS A 11 -19.76 8.42 33.59
C LYS A 11 -20.95 7.80 34.33
N GLU A 12 -20.91 7.82 35.66
CA GLU A 12 -21.97 7.28 36.52
C GLU A 12 -23.25 8.11 36.43
N LEU A 13 -23.14 9.44 36.56
CA LEU A 13 -24.28 10.36 36.48
C LEU A 13 -25.02 10.24 35.14
N PHE A 14 -24.30 10.29 34.01
CA PHE A 14 -24.94 10.18 32.70
C PHE A 14 -25.50 8.79 32.43
N THR A 15 -24.85 7.73 32.94
CA THR A 15 -25.43 6.38 32.91
C THR A 15 -26.74 6.31 33.67
N TYR A 16 -26.80 6.93 34.87
CA TYR A 16 -28.02 7.00 35.66
C TYR A 16 -29.12 7.78 34.94
N LEU A 17 -28.82 9.00 34.48
CA LEU A 17 -29.80 9.87 33.82
C LEU A 17 -30.42 9.22 32.57
N PHE A 18 -29.60 8.64 31.69
CA PHE A 18 -30.11 8.00 30.47
C PHE A 18 -30.84 6.68 30.77
N ARG A 19 -30.46 5.95 31.82
CA ARG A 19 -31.21 4.78 32.28
C ARG A 19 -32.63 5.15 32.74
N GLN A 20 -32.81 6.28 33.44
CA GLN A 20 -34.15 6.76 33.83
C GLN A 20 -35.05 7.03 32.61
N MET A 21 -34.45 7.28 31.44
CA MET A 21 -35.15 7.50 30.17
C MET A 21 -35.30 6.23 29.33
N ASN A 22 -35.02 5.03 29.89
CA ASN A 22 -34.97 3.76 29.18
C ASN A 22 -33.98 3.73 27.99
N LEU A 23 -32.87 4.49 28.07
CA LEU A 23 -31.80 4.49 27.08
C LEU A 23 -30.60 3.66 27.56
N GLN A 24 -29.95 2.96 26.63
CA GLN A 24 -28.75 2.19 26.91
C GLN A 24 -27.49 3.07 26.83
N THR A 25 -26.57 2.89 27.78
CA THR A 25 -25.27 3.57 27.78
C THR A 25 -24.12 2.58 27.70
N LYS A 26 -23.04 3.01 27.02
CA LYS A 26 -21.72 2.36 27.04
C LYS A 26 -20.69 3.45 27.27
N THR A 27 -19.79 3.23 28.21
CA THR A 27 -18.66 4.13 28.49
C THR A 27 -17.37 3.47 27.98
N GLN A 28 -16.42 4.27 27.51
CA GLN A 28 -15.10 3.80 27.04
C GLN A 28 -15.18 2.73 25.94
N GLN A 29 -15.85 3.05 24.82
CA GLN A 29 -15.89 2.17 23.65
C GLN A 29 -14.63 2.33 22.79
N GLU A 30 -13.88 1.25 22.60
CA GLU A 30 -12.80 1.21 21.61
C GLU A 30 -13.38 1.37 20.18
N VAL A 31 -12.80 2.29 19.41
CA VAL A 31 -13.24 2.63 18.04
C VAL A 31 -12.49 1.84 16.95
N SER A 32 -11.42 1.14 17.30
CA SER A 32 -10.66 0.25 16.41
C SER A 32 -9.98 -0.87 17.20
N ARG A 33 -9.91 -2.07 16.60
CA ARG A 33 -9.16 -3.23 17.12
C ARG A 33 -7.84 -3.48 16.38
N GLN A 34 -7.64 -2.84 15.24
CA GLN A 34 -6.44 -2.98 14.41
C GLN A 34 -5.48 -1.81 14.62
N PRO A 35 -4.15 -2.00 14.38
CA PRO A 35 -3.19 -0.93 14.40
C PRO A 35 -3.63 0.22 13.49
N LEU A 36 -3.59 1.44 14.02
CA LEU A 36 -3.86 2.66 13.27
C LEU A 36 -2.61 3.02 12.45
N ALA A 37 -2.33 2.21 11.42
CA ALA A 37 -1.20 2.40 10.53
C ALA A 37 -1.60 3.17 9.27
N ILE A 38 -0.68 4.00 8.80
CA ILE A 38 -0.71 4.65 7.49
C ILE A 38 0.24 3.83 6.60
N ASP A 39 -0.17 3.50 5.36
CA ASP A 39 0.61 2.60 4.50
C ASP A 39 2.01 3.14 4.19
N THR A 40 2.12 4.44 3.90
CA THR A 40 3.40 5.09 3.59
C THR A 40 3.36 6.57 3.97
N ILE A 41 4.49 7.08 4.46
CA ILE A 41 4.68 8.52 4.68
C ILE A 41 5.94 8.95 3.94
N VAL A 42 5.82 9.95 3.06
CA VAL A 42 6.95 10.57 2.37
C VAL A 42 7.27 11.90 3.03
N PHE A 43 8.52 12.08 3.44
CA PHE A 43 9.00 13.31 4.09
C PHE A 43 9.78 14.16 3.10
N CYS A 44 9.39 15.41 2.94
CA CYS A 44 10.22 16.45 2.32
C CYS A 44 10.85 17.26 3.46
N GLN A 45 12.17 17.40 3.47
CA GLN A 45 12.87 18.11 4.55
C GLN A 45 12.78 19.64 4.36
N ASP A 46 12.75 20.07 3.10
CA ASP A 46 12.72 21.48 2.70
C ASP A 46 11.99 21.66 1.36
N GLU A 47 11.90 22.92 0.91
CA GLU A 47 11.27 23.26 -0.36
C GLU A 47 12.03 22.68 -1.57
N SER A 48 13.33 22.40 -1.46
CA SER A 48 14.11 21.81 -2.55
C SER A 48 13.65 20.38 -2.85
N ASP A 49 13.26 19.62 -1.81
CA ASP A 49 12.64 18.31 -1.99
C ASP A 49 11.29 18.42 -2.71
N MET A 50 10.48 19.42 -2.35
CA MET A 50 9.17 19.64 -3.01
C MET A 50 9.33 20.10 -4.47
N GLN A 51 10.41 20.84 -4.79
CA GLN A 51 10.72 21.24 -6.16
C GLN A 51 11.02 20.03 -7.06
N LYS A 52 11.69 18.98 -6.53
CA LYS A 52 11.95 17.73 -7.27
C LYS A 52 10.65 17.03 -7.70
N LEU A 53 9.53 17.29 -7.01
CA LEU A 53 8.25 16.63 -7.25
C LEU A 53 7.36 17.37 -8.26
N GLN A 54 7.71 18.60 -8.67
CA GLN A 54 6.85 19.45 -9.51
C GLN A 54 6.46 18.83 -10.86
N THR A 55 7.33 17.99 -11.43
CA THR A 55 7.07 17.31 -12.71
C THR A 55 6.48 15.91 -12.54
N THR A 56 6.18 15.49 -11.32
CA THR A 56 5.68 14.15 -10.97
C THR A 56 4.18 14.16 -10.69
N ALA A 57 3.58 12.99 -10.47
CA ALA A 57 2.22 12.88 -9.93
C ALA A 57 2.05 13.44 -8.51
N PHE A 58 3.13 13.88 -7.85
CA PHE A 58 3.15 14.27 -6.45
C PHE A 58 3.50 15.74 -6.26
N SER A 59 3.28 16.59 -7.26
CA SER A 59 3.59 18.03 -7.21
C SER A 59 2.88 18.80 -6.09
N PHE A 60 1.83 18.23 -5.51
CA PHE A 60 1.07 18.76 -4.37
C PHE A 60 1.62 18.29 -3.00
N PHE A 61 2.72 17.54 -2.97
CA PHE A 61 3.33 17.10 -1.72
C PHE A 61 3.90 18.28 -0.92
N ARG A 62 3.84 18.13 0.40
CA ARG A 62 4.28 19.05 1.45
C ARG A 62 5.35 18.39 2.30
N PHE A 63 5.59 18.87 3.53
CA PHE A 63 6.60 18.30 4.41
C PHE A 63 6.28 16.83 4.78
N HIS A 64 5.01 16.50 5.04
CA HIS A 64 4.60 15.14 5.42
C HIS A 64 3.46 14.63 4.53
N ASN A 65 3.71 13.58 3.76
CA ASN A 65 2.77 13.10 2.74
C ASN A 65 2.32 11.69 3.04
N LEU A 66 1.12 11.57 3.60
CA LEU A 66 0.49 10.33 3.98
C LEU A 66 -0.12 9.70 2.75
N MET A 67 0.25 8.47 2.44
CA MET A 67 -0.25 7.73 1.29
C MET A 67 -0.97 6.46 1.77
N GLU A 68 -2.13 6.19 1.16
CA GLU A 68 -2.87 4.94 1.36
C GLU A 68 -3.18 4.33 0.00
N PHE A 69 -2.94 3.02 -0.15
CA PHE A 69 -3.26 2.28 -1.36
C PHE A 69 -4.47 1.36 -1.16
N LYS A 70 -5.37 1.36 -2.15
CA LYS A 70 -6.55 0.49 -2.22
C LYS A 70 -6.55 -0.31 -3.52
N SER A 71 -6.18 -1.58 -3.39
CA SER A 71 -6.04 -2.52 -4.49
C SER A 71 -7.39 -2.91 -5.09
N SER A 72 -7.40 -3.74 -6.13
CA SER A 72 -8.65 -4.25 -6.72
C SER A 72 -9.36 -5.23 -5.79
N ALA A 73 -8.62 -5.87 -4.88
CA ALA A 73 -9.13 -6.79 -3.88
C ALA A 73 -9.62 -6.06 -2.61
N ASP A 74 -8.93 -4.98 -2.20
CA ASP A 74 -9.33 -4.10 -1.10
C ASP A 74 -9.80 -2.75 -1.63
N LYS A 75 -11.07 -2.68 -2.02
CA LYS A 75 -11.65 -1.46 -2.60
C LYS A 75 -11.87 -0.39 -1.52
N LEU A 76 -11.68 0.87 -1.90
CA LEU A 76 -12.00 1.99 -1.02
C LEU A 76 -13.52 2.08 -0.76
N THR A 77 -13.94 1.71 0.44
CA THR A 77 -15.33 1.86 0.93
C THR A 77 -15.53 3.19 1.64
N ILE A 78 -16.78 3.59 1.91
CA ILE A 78 -17.10 4.80 2.70
C ILE A 78 -16.46 4.74 4.10
N SER A 79 -16.60 3.60 4.78
CA SER A 79 -15.97 3.38 6.09
C SER A 79 -14.44 3.42 5.99
N GLY A 80 -13.86 2.83 4.94
CA GLY A 80 -12.43 2.90 4.65
C GLY A 80 -11.93 4.33 4.48
N TYR A 81 -12.64 5.13 3.68
CA TYR A 81 -12.34 6.55 3.49
C TYR A 81 -12.33 7.32 4.81
N HIS A 82 -13.38 7.18 5.64
CA HIS A 82 -13.41 7.83 6.95
C HIS A 82 -12.29 7.38 7.89
N ARG A 83 -11.93 6.09 7.86
CA ARG A 83 -10.79 5.57 8.65
C ARG A 83 -9.47 6.17 8.21
N ILE A 84 -9.24 6.31 6.90
CA ILE A 84 -8.02 6.91 6.36
C ILE A 84 -7.94 8.39 6.76
N SER A 85 -9.00 9.17 6.54
CA SER A 85 -9.05 10.58 6.96
C SER A 85 -8.90 10.74 8.49
N ALA A 86 -9.46 9.82 9.28
CA ALA A 86 -9.27 9.80 10.74
C ALA A 86 -7.82 9.52 11.14
N ARG A 87 -7.14 8.57 10.48
CA ARG A 87 -5.71 8.29 10.71
C ARG A 87 -4.84 9.50 10.40
N ALA A 88 -5.13 10.25 9.34
CA ALA A 88 -4.40 11.48 9.04
C ALA A 88 -4.53 12.53 10.16
N ARG A 89 -5.73 12.66 10.76
CA ARG A 89 -5.95 13.54 11.92
C ARG A 89 -5.23 13.05 13.17
N LEU A 90 -5.24 11.73 13.41
CA LEU A 90 -4.49 11.15 14.52
C LEU A 90 -2.98 11.37 14.35
N TYR A 91 -2.46 11.22 13.13
CA TYR A 91 -1.07 11.53 12.84
C TYR A 91 -0.73 12.98 13.17
N LEU A 92 -1.58 13.94 12.79
CA LEU A 92 -1.42 15.34 13.16
C LEU A 92 -1.45 15.54 14.69
N SER A 93 -2.34 14.85 15.40
CA SER A 93 -2.44 14.91 16.86
C SER A 93 -1.17 14.40 17.56
N GLU A 94 -0.56 13.34 17.04
CA GLU A 94 0.70 12.79 17.57
C GLU A 94 1.93 13.62 17.18
N ASN A 95 1.78 14.56 16.23
CA ASN A 95 2.84 15.44 15.75
C ASN A 95 2.44 16.92 15.92
N PRO A 96 2.38 17.44 17.15
CA PRO A 96 1.77 18.75 17.47
C PRO A 96 2.52 19.97 16.88
N LYS A 97 3.72 19.76 16.31
CA LYS A 97 4.46 20.80 15.59
C LYS A 97 3.99 21.00 14.15
N LEU A 98 3.28 20.02 13.59
CA LEU A 98 2.74 20.09 12.25
C LEU A 98 1.39 20.82 12.27
N SER A 99 1.15 21.60 11.24
CA SER A 99 -0.15 22.17 10.91
C SER A 99 -0.81 21.37 9.78
N LEU A 100 -2.07 21.68 9.49
CA LEU A 100 -2.74 21.11 8.32
C LEU A 100 -2.02 21.46 7.02
N ASP A 101 -1.40 22.64 6.95
CA ASP A 101 -0.71 23.13 5.75
C ASP A 101 0.66 22.46 5.51
N ASP A 102 1.13 21.64 6.47
CA ASP A 102 2.37 20.86 6.37
C ASP A 102 2.14 19.43 5.88
N ILE A 103 0.88 18.97 5.85
CA ILE A 103 0.53 17.59 5.56
C ILE A 103 -0.33 17.44 4.30
N THR A 104 -0.14 16.32 3.61
CA THR A 104 -0.95 15.90 2.46
C THR A 104 -1.45 14.48 2.70
N LEU A 105 -2.70 14.18 2.35
CA LEU A 105 -3.23 12.82 2.30
C LEU A 105 -3.52 12.42 0.85
N CYS A 106 -2.81 11.42 0.34
CA CYS A 106 -2.96 10.89 -1.02
C CYS A 106 -3.51 9.46 -0.98
N ILE A 107 -4.75 9.29 -1.41
CA ILE A 107 -5.41 7.98 -1.53
C ILE A 107 -5.28 7.49 -2.97
N ILE A 108 -4.65 6.35 -3.17
CA ILE A 108 -4.47 5.72 -4.48
C ILE A 108 -5.41 4.54 -4.58
N SER A 109 -6.43 4.65 -5.42
CA SER A 109 -7.41 3.60 -5.64
C SER A 109 -7.25 2.96 -7.02
N SER A 110 -7.18 1.63 -7.03
CA SER A 110 -7.06 0.84 -8.27
C SER A 110 -8.23 1.06 -9.25
N SER A 111 -9.43 1.35 -8.72
CA SER A 111 -10.67 1.53 -9.47
C SER A 111 -11.51 2.67 -8.88
N LYS A 112 -12.41 3.26 -9.68
CA LYS A 112 -13.19 4.42 -9.23
C LYS A 112 -14.07 4.05 -8.01
N PRO A 113 -13.89 4.69 -6.84
CA PRO A 113 -14.66 4.39 -5.64
C PRO A 113 -16.02 5.10 -5.69
N ARG A 114 -16.93 4.58 -6.52
CA ARG A 114 -18.23 5.24 -6.82
C ARG A 114 -19.06 5.53 -5.58
N SER A 115 -19.09 4.63 -4.60
CA SER A 115 -19.83 4.84 -3.35
C SER A 115 -19.27 6.03 -2.57
N VAL A 116 -17.94 6.09 -2.37
CA VAL A 116 -17.28 7.24 -1.72
C VAL A 116 -17.59 8.54 -2.47
N MET A 117 -17.47 8.52 -3.80
CA MET A 117 -17.62 9.73 -4.62
C MET A 117 -19.06 10.23 -4.78
N SER A 118 -20.08 9.42 -4.47
CA SER A 118 -21.50 9.78 -4.67
C SER A 118 -22.36 9.75 -3.42
N GLN A 119 -21.93 9.05 -2.37
CA GLN A 119 -22.77 8.75 -1.20
C GLN A 119 -22.26 9.38 0.10
N ILE A 120 -21.17 10.14 0.08
CA ILE A 120 -20.76 10.92 1.26
C ILE A 120 -21.50 12.26 1.21
N PRO A 121 -22.47 12.50 2.11
CA PRO A 121 -23.20 13.76 2.13
C PRO A 121 -22.23 14.91 2.38
N GLN A 122 -22.48 16.05 1.75
CA GLN A 122 -21.70 17.29 1.90
C GLN A 122 -20.27 17.27 1.33
N ILE A 123 -19.79 16.17 0.74
CA ILE A 123 -18.52 16.13 0.00
C ILE A 123 -18.78 15.91 -1.48
N THR A 124 -18.23 16.78 -2.31
CA THR A 124 -18.13 16.60 -3.76
C THR A 124 -16.68 16.30 -4.13
N PHE A 125 -16.46 15.55 -5.21
CA PHE A 125 -15.12 15.25 -5.68
C PHE A 125 -14.91 15.96 -7.01
N THR A 126 -14.17 17.06 -6.97
CA THR A 126 -13.82 17.82 -8.17
C THR A 126 -12.73 17.07 -8.90
N ARG A 127 -12.97 16.81 -10.18
CA ARG A 127 -11.99 16.22 -11.06
C ARG A 127 -11.00 17.30 -11.50
N VAL A 128 -9.77 17.24 -11.00
CA VAL A 128 -8.68 18.14 -11.43
C VAL A 128 -8.23 17.74 -12.84
N GLU A 129 -8.06 16.44 -13.07
CA GLU A 129 -7.74 15.87 -14.38
C GLU A 129 -8.21 14.40 -14.44
N LYS A 130 -7.94 13.70 -15.56
CA LYS A 130 -8.40 12.32 -15.73
C LYS A 130 -7.76 11.41 -14.67
N GLY A 131 -8.59 10.82 -13.80
CA GLY A 131 -8.14 9.94 -12.74
C GLY A 131 -7.56 10.66 -11.52
N TYR A 132 -7.65 11.99 -11.42
CA TYR A 132 -7.21 12.75 -10.25
C TYR A 132 -8.33 13.65 -9.74
N TYR A 133 -8.67 13.46 -8.47
CA TYR A 133 -9.80 14.11 -7.80
C TYR A 133 -9.36 14.73 -6.48
N VAL A 134 -10.01 15.83 -6.11
CA VAL A 134 -9.89 16.48 -4.80
C VAL A 134 -11.28 16.61 -4.16
N PRO A 135 -11.44 16.27 -2.88
CA PRO A 135 -12.71 16.46 -2.20
C PRO A 135 -12.93 17.95 -1.87
N ASN A 136 -14.18 18.39 -1.97
CA ASN A 136 -14.62 19.74 -1.67
C ASN A 136 -15.92 19.68 -0.85
N GLU A 137 -16.04 20.55 0.15
CA GLU A 137 -17.28 20.67 0.90
C GLU A 137 -18.36 21.38 0.06
N LEU A 138 -19.58 20.84 0.08
CA LEU A 138 -20.77 21.47 -0.52
C LEU A 138 -21.26 22.67 0.28
N ILE A 139 -21.07 22.64 1.59
CA ILE A 139 -21.48 23.70 2.52
C ILE A 139 -20.29 23.92 3.47
N PRO A 140 -19.76 25.14 3.62
CA PRO A 140 -18.69 25.42 4.57
C PRO A 140 -19.26 25.46 6.01
N THR A 141 -19.73 24.32 6.51
CA THR A 141 -20.44 24.24 7.79
C THR A 141 -19.48 24.20 8.99
N ALA A 142 -18.18 23.96 8.76
CA ALA A 142 -17.13 24.07 9.78
C ALA A 142 -15.74 24.33 9.17
N VAL A 143 -15.15 25.50 9.44
CA VAL A 143 -13.83 25.93 8.93
C VAL A 143 -12.73 24.86 9.06
N TYR A 144 -12.77 24.04 10.13
CA TYR A 144 -11.75 23.03 10.43
C TYR A 144 -11.88 21.71 9.65
N VAL A 145 -13.09 21.29 9.27
CA VAL A 145 -13.28 20.12 8.39
C VAL A 145 -12.78 20.47 6.97
N SER A 146 -12.99 21.72 6.55
CA SER A 146 -12.63 22.21 5.22
C SER A 146 -11.13 22.20 4.93
N LYS A 147 -10.27 22.40 5.94
CA LYS A 147 -8.81 22.54 5.71
C LYS A 147 -8.11 21.21 5.44
N LEU A 148 -8.50 20.13 6.12
CA LEU A 148 -7.92 18.81 5.82
C LEU A 148 -8.35 18.32 4.44
N LEU A 149 -9.62 18.53 4.07
CA LEU A 149 -10.14 18.13 2.75
C LEU A 149 -9.40 18.82 1.60
N ARG A 150 -8.94 20.06 1.78
CA ARG A 150 -8.11 20.77 0.77
C ARG A 150 -6.77 20.10 0.48
N ASN A 151 -6.29 19.26 1.41
CA ASN A 151 -5.00 18.59 1.30
C ASN A 151 -5.17 17.09 1.05
N GLU A 152 -6.41 16.66 0.74
CA GLU A 152 -6.73 15.30 0.32
C GLU A 152 -6.73 15.19 -1.21
N HIS A 153 -6.07 14.15 -1.71
CA HIS A 153 -5.91 13.88 -3.12
C HIS A 153 -6.27 12.42 -3.39
N ILE A 154 -7.09 12.17 -4.40
CA ILE A 154 -7.49 10.81 -4.78
C ILE A 154 -7.07 10.53 -6.22
N TYR A 155 -6.20 9.54 -6.36
CA TYR A 155 -5.85 8.96 -7.65
C TYR A 155 -6.69 7.72 -7.94
N VAL A 156 -7.25 7.64 -9.14
CA VAL A 156 -8.00 6.50 -9.66
C VAL A 156 -7.22 5.89 -10.82
N LEU A 157 -6.46 4.84 -10.53
CA LEU A 157 -5.50 4.25 -11.46
C LEU A 157 -6.14 3.81 -12.76
N SER A 158 -7.33 3.20 -12.71
CA SER A 158 -8.07 2.76 -13.90
C SER A 158 -8.43 3.89 -14.87
N GLU A 159 -8.48 5.13 -14.39
CA GLU A 159 -8.85 6.30 -15.18
C GLU A 159 -7.63 7.13 -15.63
N LEU A 160 -6.51 7.08 -14.91
CA LEU A 160 -5.31 7.86 -15.20
C LEU A 160 -4.87 7.73 -16.67
N PRO A 161 -4.41 8.84 -17.29
CA PRO A 161 -3.75 8.78 -18.59
C PRO A 161 -2.40 8.10 -18.44
N ILE A 162 -1.91 7.51 -19.53
CA ILE A 162 -0.61 6.85 -19.55
C ILE A 162 0.42 7.90 -19.95
N GLU A 163 0.93 8.61 -18.93
CA GLU A 163 1.93 9.66 -19.05
C GLU A 163 3.06 9.39 -18.06
N GLU A 164 4.29 9.80 -18.40
CA GLU A 164 5.48 9.46 -17.62
C GLU A 164 5.37 9.87 -16.15
N ARG A 165 4.78 11.05 -15.87
CA ARG A 165 4.55 11.54 -14.51
C ARG A 165 3.72 10.58 -13.63
N TYR A 166 2.89 9.72 -14.24
CA TYR A 166 2.05 8.74 -13.54
C TYR A 166 2.60 7.32 -13.56
N TYR A 167 3.72 7.03 -14.21
CA TYR A 167 4.26 5.67 -14.30
C TYR A 167 4.44 5.00 -12.93
N PRO A 168 4.92 5.69 -11.86
CA PRO A 168 5.00 5.08 -10.54
C PRO A 168 3.64 4.60 -10.01
N LEU A 169 2.57 5.34 -10.29
CA LEU A 169 1.20 4.98 -9.89
C LEU A 169 0.62 3.87 -10.79
N LEU A 170 0.88 3.95 -12.10
CA LEU A 170 0.36 3.00 -13.08
C LEU A 170 0.96 1.60 -12.97
N LEU A 171 2.12 1.46 -12.33
CA LEU A 171 2.65 0.16 -11.91
C LEU A 171 1.61 -0.64 -11.12
N PHE A 172 0.82 0.01 -10.26
CA PHE A 172 -0.16 -0.66 -9.42
C PHE A 172 -1.56 -0.72 -10.05
N SER A 173 -1.69 -0.39 -11.34
CA SER A 173 -2.95 -0.51 -12.06
C SER A 173 -3.34 -1.97 -12.31
N SER A 174 -4.61 -2.21 -12.65
CA SER A 174 -5.13 -3.57 -12.85
C SER A 174 -5.88 -3.72 -14.19
N GLY A 175 -6.08 -4.97 -14.60
CA GLY A 175 -6.88 -5.33 -15.77
C GLY A 175 -6.41 -4.67 -17.07
N LYS A 176 -7.35 -4.04 -17.79
CA LYS A 176 -7.07 -3.39 -19.08
C LYS A 176 -6.02 -2.28 -18.96
N LYS A 177 -6.09 -1.46 -17.90
CA LYS A 177 -5.17 -0.33 -17.69
C LYS A 177 -3.73 -0.79 -17.52
N ARG A 178 -3.52 -1.88 -16.76
CA ARG A 178 -2.19 -2.49 -16.60
C ARG A 178 -1.61 -2.91 -17.95
N ARG A 179 -2.38 -3.65 -18.74
CA ARG A 179 -1.93 -4.09 -20.07
C ARG A 179 -1.56 -2.93 -20.99
N GLU A 180 -2.35 -1.84 -20.97
CA GLU A 180 -2.01 -0.63 -21.73
C GLU A 180 -0.70 0.00 -21.24
N PHE A 181 -0.52 0.13 -19.93
CA PHE A 181 0.69 0.68 -19.33
C PHE A 181 1.94 -0.17 -19.63
N LEU A 182 1.85 -1.50 -19.51
CA LEU A 182 2.98 -2.40 -19.80
C LEU A 182 3.42 -2.30 -21.27
N ARG A 183 2.48 -2.11 -22.20
CA ARG A 183 2.81 -1.86 -23.60
C ARG A 183 3.52 -0.54 -23.78
N GLU A 184 3.06 0.54 -23.14
CA GLU A 184 3.70 1.85 -23.23
C GLU A 184 5.16 1.81 -22.78
N ILE A 185 5.43 1.27 -21.59
CA ILE A 185 6.81 1.24 -21.04
C ILE A 185 7.74 0.38 -21.90
N ALA A 186 7.22 -0.70 -22.51
CA ALA A 186 7.98 -1.54 -23.44
C ALA A 186 8.23 -0.84 -24.80
N GLU A 187 7.36 0.09 -25.19
CA GLU A 187 7.46 0.83 -26.46
C GLU A 187 8.53 1.90 -26.34
N LYS A 188 8.41 2.69 -25.26
CA LYS A 188 9.32 3.79 -24.92
C LYS A 188 10.62 3.31 -24.26
N ASN A 189 10.85 2.00 -24.19
CA ASN A 189 12.03 1.36 -23.59
C ASN A 189 12.36 1.89 -22.19
N LYS A 190 11.35 2.02 -21.33
CA LYS A 190 11.49 2.55 -19.97
C LYS A 190 11.98 1.45 -19.03
N LEU A 191 13.27 1.12 -19.15
CA LEU A 191 13.90 -0.06 -18.54
C LEU A 191 13.64 -0.19 -17.05
N GLU A 192 13.69 0.92 -16.30
CA GLU A 192 13.39 0.94 -14.87
C GLU A 192 12.00 0.38 -14.56
N TYR A 193 10.96 0.87 -15.24
CA TYR A 193 9.58 0.43 -15.05
C TYR A 193 9.33 -0.99 -15.58
N ILE A 194 10.05 -1.40 -16.62
CA ILE A 194 10.04 -2.78 -17.11
C ILE A 194 10.55 -3.73 -16.02
N ARG A 195 11.66 -3.37 -15.34
CA ARG A 195 12.20 -4.15 -14.22
C ARG A 195 11.20 -4.21 -13.07
N PHE A 196 10.59 -3.09 -12.68
CA PHE A 196 9.52 -3.12 -11.67
C PHE A 196 8.34 -4.03 -12.07
N ALA A 197 7.89 -3.96 -13.33
CA ALA A 197 6.83 -4.81 -13.84
C ALA A 197 7.21 -6.30 -13.91
N ALA A 198 8.47 -6.62 -14.18
CA ALA A 198 8.99 -7.99 -14.18
C ALA A 198 8.81 -8.70 -12.85
N ILE A 199 8.75 -7.94 -11.76
CA ILE A 199 8.65 -8.46 -10.40
C ILE A 199 7.19 -8.53 -9.99
N LEU A 200 6.46 -7.44 -10.23
CA LEU A 200 5.06 -7.36 -9.83
C LEU A 200 4.17 -8.27 -10.68
N TYR A 201 4.47 -8.39 -11.99
CA TYR A 201 3.64 -9.08 -12.98
C TYR A 201 4.49 -9.80 -14.04
N PRO A 202 5.36 -10.76 -13.67
CA PRO A 202 6.30 -11.42 -14.60
C PRO A 202 5.63 -12.02 -15.84
N LYS A 203 4.43 -12.61 -15.67
CA LYS A 203 3.66 -13.21 -16.76
C LYS A 203 3.18 -12.15 -17.77
N ASP A 204 2.61 -11.06 -17.27
CA ASP A 204 2.01 -10.01 -18.09
C ASP A 204 3.06 -9.25 -18.91
N ILE A 205 4.20 -8.90 -18.32
CA ILE A 205 5.24 -8.16 -19.07
C ILE A 205 5.98 -9.07 -20.06
N ARG A 206 6.14 -10.37 -19.76
CA ARG A 206 6.69 -11.35 -20.70
C ARG A 206 5.79 -11.48 -21.93
N GLU A 207 4.48 -11.56 -21.74
CA GLU A 207 3.50 -11.60 -22.84
C GLU A 207 3.66 -10.37 -23.77
N VAL A 208 3.80 -9.17 -23.19
CA VAL A 208 4.02 -7.93 -23.96
C VAL A 208 5.30 -7.96 -24.80
N TYR A 209 6.38 -8.53 -24.27
CA TYR A 209 7.66 -8.66 -24.98
C TYR A 209 7.61 -9.74 -26.08
N THR A 210 7.00 -10.88 -25.80
CA THR A 210 6.78 -11.95 -26.80
C THR A 210 5.98 -11.42 -27.99
N MET A 211 4.91 -10.67 -27.74
CA MET A 211 4.09 -10.05 -28.81
C MET A 211 4.86 -9.02 -29.65
N ARG A 212 6.01 -8.53 -29.16
CA ARG A 212 6.80 -7.48 -29.81
C ARG A 212 8.12 -7.98 -30.39
N HIS A 213 8.38 -9.29 -30.34
CA HIS A 213 9.64 -9.88 -30.79
C HIS A 213 10.88 -9.20 -30.18
N LYS A 214 10.79 -8.74 -28.93
CA LYS A 214 11.92 -8.15 -28.18
C LYS A 214 12.46 -9.16 -27.16
N GLU A 215 13.77 -9.16 -26.94
CA GLU A 215 14.37 -9.91 -25.85
C GLU A 215 13.93 -9.32 -24.50
N TYR A 216 13.39 -10.20 -23.66
CA TYR A 216 12.93 -9.85 -22.33
C TYR A 216 14.12 -10.00 -21.35
N PRO A 217 14.41 -8.99 -20.50
CA PRO A 217 15.49 -9.10 -19.52
C PRO A 217 15.38 -10.38 -18.70
N THR A 218 16.49 -11.07 -18.48
CA THR A 218 16.44 -12.36 -17.78
C THR A 218 15.94 -12.18 -16.36
N ILE A 219 15.38 -13.22 -15.77
CA ILE A 219 14.94 -13.15 -14.36
C ILE A 219 16.14 -12.89 -13.44
N GLU A 220 17.32 -13.41 -13.78
CA GLU A 220 18.56 -13.14 -13.07
C GLU A 220 18.93 -11.65 -13.09
N GLU A 221 18.89 -11.01 -14.26
CA GLU A 221 19.13 -9.56 -14.38
C GLU A 221 18.13 -8.73 -13.57
N ASN A 222 16.86 -9.16 -13.55
CA ASN A 222 15.81 -8.48 -12.79
C ASN A 222 16.03 -8.63 -11.27
N ILE A 223 16.38 -9.82 -10.78
CA ILE A 223 16.64 -10.08 -9.36
C ILE A 223 17.92 -9.39 -8.90
N GLN A 224 18.99 -9.41 -9.69
CA GLN A 224 20.23 -8.74 -9.33
C GLN A 224 20.01 -7.23 -9.17
N THR A 225 19.29 -6.62 -10.10
CA THR A 225 18.94 -5.19 -10.00
C THR A 225 18.13 -4.90 -8.73
N LEU A 226 17.26 -5.83 -8.31
CA LEU A 226 16.52 -5.65 -7.07
C LEU A 226 17.35 -5.78 -5.81
N ILE A 227 18.29 -6.71 -5.82
CA ILE A 227 19.26 -6.84 -4.73
C ILE A 227 20.05 -5.53 -4.60
N ASP A 228 20.43 -4.93 -5.73
CA ASP A 228 21.14 -3.66 -5.76
C ASP A 228 20.26 -2.51 -5.22
N TRP A 229 18.96 -2.48 -5.55
CA TRP A 229 18.05 -1.41 -5.14
C TRP A 229 17.51 -1.53 -3.71
N PHE A 230 17.14 -2.74 -3.29
CA PHE A 230 16.41 -2.96 -2.03
C PHE A 230 17.21 -3.76 -1.00
N GLY A 231 18.33 -4.36 -1.41
CA GLY A 231 19.09 -5.30 -0.61
C GLY A 231 18.46 -6.70 -0.63
N ALA A 232 19.30 -7.73 -0.72
CA ALA A 232 18.85 -9.11 -0.89
C ALA A 232 17.92 -9.61 0.22
N GLN A 233 18.12 -9.17 1.47
CA GLN A 233 17.25 -9.56 2.58
C GLN A 233 15.79 -9.10 2.41
N LYS A 234 15.55 -7.90 1.84
CA LYS A 234 14.18 -7.41 1.61
C LYS A 234 13.51 -8.15 0.47
N VAL A 235 14.27 -8.41 -0.60
CA VAL A 235 13.80 -9.16 -1.77
C VAL A 235 13.38 -10.58 -1.36
N LEU A 236 14.18 -11.28 -0.56
CA LEU A 236 13.89 -12.64 -0.09
C LEU A 236 12.72 -12.73 0.91
N LYS A 237 12.37 -11.65 1.61
CA LYS A 237 11.22 -11.62 2.54
C LYS A 237 9.87 -11.51 1.82
N HIS A 238 9.85 -10.99 0.60
CA HIS A 238 8.64 -10.71 -0.16
C HIS A 238 8.44 -11.60 -1.38
N LEU A 239 9.45 -12.38 -1.76
CA LEU A 239 9.33 -13.45 -2.75
C LEU A 239 9.02 -14.76 -2.02
N THR A 240 7.92 -15.44 -2.36
CA THR A 240 7.69 -16.79 -1.79
C THR A 240 8.64 -17.81 -2.43
N PRO A 241 9.13 -18.81 -1.68
CA PRO A 241 9.96 -19.89 -2.24
C PRO A 241 9.31 -20.56 -3.45
N GLU A 242 7.98 -20.70 -3.47
CA GLU A 242 7.27 -21.23 -4.63
C GLU A 242 7.31 -20.29 -5.85
N GLU A 243 7.17 -18.97 -5.68
CA GLU A 243 7.27 -18.00 -6.79
C GLU A 243 8.69 -17.92 -7.37
N VAL A 244 9.69 -18.07 -6.51
CA VAL A 244 11.11 -18.15 -6.86
C VAL A 244 11.37 -19.44 -7.65
N VAL A 245 10.97 -20.60 -7.11
CA VAL A 245 11.24 -21.92 -7.71
C VAL A 245 10.40 -22.23 -8.96
N GLN A 246 9.18 -21.69 -9.07
CA GLN A 246 8.32 -21.90 -10.25
C GLN A 246 8.69 -21.00 -11.44
N ASN A 247 9.44 -19.91 -11.23
CA ASN A 247 9.77 -18.96 -12.29
C ASN A 247 11.27 -18.84 -12.57
N LEU A 248 12.17 -19.24 -11.66
CA LEU A 248 13.60 -19.33 -11.93
C LEU A 248 13.99 -20.69 -12.50
N ASP A 249 14.97 -20.66 -13.41
CA ASP A 249 15.74 -21.85 -13.70
C ASP A 249 16.43 -22.32 -12.41
N LYS A 250 16.25 -23.60 -12.07
CA LYS A 250 16.68 -24.18 -10.79
C LYS A 250 18.18 -23.99 -10.57
N GLU A 251 18.95 -24.00 -11.65
CA GLU A 251 20.40 -23.91 -11.65
C GLU A 251 20.89 -22.48 -11.35
N ALA A 252 20.23 -21.46 -11.91
CA ALA A 252 20.52 -20.05 -11.65
C ALA A 252 20.18 -19.64 -10.21
N LEU A 253 19.05 -20.13 -9.67
CA LEU A 253 18.68 -19.92 -8.27
C LEU A 253 19.71 -20.56 -7.32
N LEU A 254 20.14 -21.79 -7.62
CA LEU A 254 21.17 -22.49 -6.84
C LEU A 254 22.49 -21.71 -6.85
N GLN A 255 22.94 -21.23 -8.01
CA GLN A 255 24.13 -20.40 -8.15
C GLN A 255 24.03 -19.10 -7.33
N ALA A 256 22.89 -18.41 -7.38
CA ALA A 256 22.66 -17.17 -6.64
C ALA A 256 22.66 -17.40 -5.11
N ILE A 257 22.01 -18.47 -4.65
CA ILE A 257 22.02 -18.85 -3.23
C ILE A 257 23.45 -19.23 -2.79
N ILE A 258 24.15 -20.06 -3.56
CA ILE A 258 25.55 -20.46 -3.28
C ILE A 258 26.46 -19.23 -3.18
N ARG A 259 26.31 -18.24 -4.06
CA ARG A 259 27.10 -16.99 -3.99
C ARG A 259 26.85 -16.21 -2.70
N GLN A 260 25.67 -16.32 -2.11
CA GLN A 260 25.24 -15.47 -1.01
C GLN A 260 25.50 -16.08 0.38
N ILE A 261 25.29 -17.38 0.52
CA ILE A 261 25.48 -18.08 1.81
C ILE A 261 26.67 -19.05 1.79
N GLY A 262 27.27 -19.30 0.63
CA GLY A 262 28.31 -20.31 0.47
C GLY A 262 27.74 -21.74 0.42
N VAL A 263 28.50 -22.66 -0.18
CA VAL A 263 28.08 -24.06 -0.37
C VAL A 263 27.84 -24.75 0.98
N GLU A 264 28.69 -24.51 1.98
CA GLU A 264 28.62 -25.16 3.29
C GLU A 264 27.34 -24.83 4.08
N GLN A 265 26.90 -23.56 4.08
CA GLN A 265 25.65 -23.18 4.76
C GLN A 265 24.42 -23.71 4.00
N LEU A 266 24.50 -23.79 2.67
CA LEU A 266 23.43 -24.38 1.87
C LEU A 266 23.29 -25.88 2.17
N GLU A 267 24.39 -26.61 2.26
CA GLU A 267 24.40 -28.03 2.64
C GLU A 267 23.81 -28.26 4.03
N GLN A 268 24.15 -27.42 5.00
CA GLN A 268 23.56 -27.47 6.35
C GLN A 268 22.05 -27.24 6.33
N LEU A 269 21.57 -26.28 5.54
CA LEU A 269 20.13 -26.01 5.38
C LEU A 269 19.41 -27.20 4.72
N ILE A 270 20.01 -27.80 3.69
CA ILE A 270 19.46 -28.97 3.00
C ILE A 270 19.36 -30.15 3.97
N GLN A 271 20.39 -30.40 4.78
CA GLN A 271 20.37 -31.46 5.80
C GLN A 271 19.30 -31.21 6.86
N GLN A 272 19.11 -29.97 7.31
CA GLN A 272 18.05 -29.63 8.27
C GLN A 272 16.65 -29.85 7.70
N VAL A 273 16.43 -29.51 6.44
CA VAL A 273 15.14 -29.72 5.76
C VAL A 273 14.88 -31.20 5.50
N ALA A 274 15.90 -31.97 5.14
CA ALA A 274 15.80 -33.42 4.97
C ALA A 274 15.41 -34.11 6.30
N GLN A 275 16.05 -33.74 7.41
CA GLN A 275 15.72 -34.26 8.74
C GLN A 275 14.30 -33.89 9.20
N GLN A 276 13.78 -32.73 8.80
CA GLN A 276 12.39 -32.33 9.09
C GLN A 276 11.35 -33.09 8.27
N ASN A 277 11.72 -33.59 7.08
CA ASN A 277 10.82 -34.39 6.23
C ASN A 277 10.84 -35.87 6.60
N ASP A 278 11.99 -36.44 6.99
CA ASP A 278 12.08 -37.81 7.50
C ASP A 278 11.29 -38.01 8.81
N GLY A 279 11.20 -36.97 9.65
CA GLY A 279 10.37 -36.96 10.86
C GLY A 279 8.86 -36.93 10.61
N LYS A 280 8.41 -36.59 9.38
CA LYS A 280 6.98 -36.59 9.01
C LYS A 280 6.53 -37.93 8.41
N ASP A 281 7.41 -38.68 7.76
CA ASP A 281 7.08 -40.00 7.22
C ASP A 281 7.11 -41.10 8.30
N GLY A 282 7.95 -40.97 9.33
CA GLY A 282 7.96 -41.90 10.48
C GLY A 282 6.70 -41.86 11.38
N LYS A 283 5.84 -40.84 11.25
CA LYS A 283 4.57 -40.74 12.00
C LYS A 283 3.35 -41.34 11.28
N LYS A 284 3.47 -41.74 10.01
CA LYS A 284 2.35 -42.38 9.28
C LYS A 284 2.31 -43.91 9.39
N GLU A 285 3.39 -44.57 9.83
CA GLU A 285 3.43 -46.04 9.89
C GLU A 285 3.00 -46.66 11.22
N THR A 286 2.83 -45.90 12.31
CA THR A 286 2.44 -46.47 13.61
C THR A 286 0.94 -46.45 13.93
N SER A 287 0.08 -45.93 13.05
CA SER A 287 -1.39 -45.90 13.27
C SER A 287 -2.18 -47.00 12.55
N LYS A 288 -1.52 -48.05 12.03
CA LYS A 288 -2.18 -49.26 11.52
C LYS A 288 -1.54 -50.53 12.09
N LYS A 289 -1.68 -50.75 13.40
CA LYS A 289 -1.72 -52.09 14.04
C LYS A 289 -1.92 -51.97 15.55
N LYS A 290 -3.18 -51.84 15.96
CA LYS A 290 -3.87 -52.52 17.08
C LYS A 290 -5.10 -51.72 17.49
#